data_AF-A0A2N6AB62-F1
#
_entry.id   AF-A0A2N6AB62-F1
#
_cell.length_a   1.000
_cell.length_b   1.000
_cell.length_c   1.000
_cell.angle_alpha   90.00
_cell.angle_beta   90.00
_cell.angle_gamma   90.00
#
_symmetry.space_group_name_H-M   'P 1'
#
loop_
_entity.id
_entity.type
_entity.pdbx_description
1 polymer ?
#
loop_
_entity_poly.entity_id
_entity_poly.type
_entity_poly.pdbx_seq_one_letter_code
_entity_poly.pdbx_strand_id
1 'polypeptide(L)'
;MTENNYTEALMNLSREALDNLPFGAYVIDKNGIILFFNQNMVKMSGVEDAKKIEGQNVFEVPSYKKYGLLDFIKRGLGGKSFRLKGIQYISHIGKRESYRDYYGIPIKSEGGEVEKLLCIVEDVTQRKILEEQVVAEIEEKEKIIKEIRKRVDVDMEKINEVLTNTKGFLTEKK
;
A
#
# COMPACT_ATOMS: atom_id res chain seq x y z
N MET A 1 32.83 31.08 -10.54
CA MET A 1 32.68 29.86 -11.37
C MET A 1 32.53 28.57 -10.55
N THR A 2 32.63 28.59 -9.21
CA THR A 2 32.57 27.41 -8.34
C THR A 2 31.18 27.11 -7.76
N GLU A 3 30.41 28.11 -7.34
CA GLU A 3 29.07 27.92 -6.74
C GLU A 3 28.05 27.26 -7.69
N ASN A 4 28.03 27.66 -8.97
CA ASN A 4 27.07 27.13 -9.93
C ASN A 4 27.27 25.62 -10.18
N ASN A 5 28.52 25.15 -10.09
CA ASN A 5 28.88 23.74 -10.31
C ASN A 5 28.50 22.86 -9.10
N TYR A 6 28.58 23.41 -7.89
CA TYR A 6 28.14 22.70 -6.66
C TYR A 6 26.62 22.56 -6.60
N THR A 7 25.87 23.62 -6.91
CA THR A 7 24.40 23.57 -6.94
C THR A 7 23.91 22.57 -7.98
N GLU A 8 24.51 22.56 -9.17
CA GLU A 8 24.18 21.60 -10.23
C GLU A 8 24.50 20.16 -9.81
N ALA A 9 25.67 19.91 -9.22
CA ALA A 9 26.04 18.59 -8.71
C ALA A 9 25.07 18.09 -7.63
N LEU A 10 24.68 18.95 -6.68
CA LEU A 10 23.73 18.59 -5.62
C LEU A 10 22.32 18.33 -6.17
N MET A 11 21.90 19.10 -7.17
CA MET A 11 20.59 18.93 -7.81
C MET A 11 20.53 17.63 -8.62
N ASN A 12 21.61 17.29 -9.32
CA ASN A 12 21.76 16.02 -10.02
C ASN A 12 21.77 14.83 -9.05
N LEU A 13 22.56 14.91 -7.97
CA LEU A 13 22.59 13.88 -6.93
C LEU A 13 21.21 13.66 -6.31
N SER A 14 20.48 14.74 -6.01
CA SER A 14 19.14 14.66 -5.43
C SER A 14 18.15 13.98 -6.38
N ARG A 15 18.23 14.28 -7.68
CA ARG A 15 17.43 13.64 -8.72
C ARG A 15 17.75 12.16 -8.83
N GLU A 16 19.03 11.81 -8.94
CA GLU A 16 19.48 10.41 -9.03
C GLU A 16 19.09 9.61 -7.78
N ALA A 17 19.24 10.19 -6.59
CA ALA A 17 18.82 9.55 -5.35
C ALA A 17 17.33 9.23 -5.36
N LEU A 18 16.48 10.19 -5.76
CA LEU A 18 15.03 9.99 -5.86
C LEU A 18 14.64 8.99 -6.97
N ASP A 19 15.35 8.98 -8.09
CA ASP A 19 15.10 8.02 -9.19
C ASP A 19 15.49 6.58 -8.82
N ASN A 20 16.50 6.40 -7.98
CA ASN A 20 16.94 5.08 -7.51
C ASN A 20 16.17 4.56 -6.29
N LEU A 21 15.29 5.36 -5.67
CA LEU A 21 14.40 4.87 -4.61
C LEU A 21 13.47 3.78 -5.17
N PRO A 22 13.21 2.68 -4.43
CA PRO A 22 12.25 1.64 -4.86
C PRO A 22 10.78 2.10 -4.75
N PHE A 23 10.54 3.40 -4.66
CA PHE A 23 9.25 4.03 -4.49
C PHE A 23 9.00 5.02 -5.62
N GLY A 24 7.73 5.22 -5.98
CA GLY A 24 7.34 6.38 -6.77
C GLY A 24 7.51 7.65 -5.94
N ALA A 25 8.03 8.70 -6.54
CA ALA A 25 8.17 10.00 -5.90
C ALA A 25 7.80 11.11 -6.87
N TYR A 26 7.09 12.11 -6.37
CA TYR A 26 6.84 13.33 -7.11
C TYR A 26 6.82 14.53 -6.16
N VAL A 27 7.20 15.70 -6.67
CA VAL A 27 7.18 16.95 -5.91
C VAL A 27 6.20 17.89 -6.58
N ILE A 28 5.37 18.56 -5.78
CA ILE A 28 4.49 19.64 -6.24
C ILE A 28 4.84 20.96 -5.59
N ASP A 29 4.54 22.07 -6.26
CA ASP A 29 4.56 23.41 -5.67
C ASP A 29 3.29 23.68 -4.84
N LYS A 30 3.24 24.87 -4.21
CA LYS A 30 2.09 25.35 -3.43
C LYS A 30 0.77 25.44 -4.20
N ASN A 31 0.82 25.51 -5.52
CA ASN A 31 -0.36 25.59 -6.40
C ASN A 31 -0.78 24.20 -6.91
N GLY A 32 -0.04 23.14 -6.57
CA GLY A 32 -0.29 21.78 -7.00
C GLY A 32 0.37 21.39 -8.33
N ILE A 33 1.25 22.24 -8.88
CA ILE A 33 1.97 21.94 -10.12
C ILE A 33 3.06 20.93 -9.84
N ILE A 34 3.09 19.85 -10.62
CA ILE A 34 4.11 18.80 -10.52
C ILE A 34 5.45 19.34 -11.05
N LEU A 35 6.43 19.47 -10.16
CA LEU A 35 7.78 19.95 -10.46
C LEU A 35 8.76 18.82 -10.78
N PHE A 36 8.49 17.62 -10.26
CA PHE A 36 9.36 16.45 -10.41
C PHE A 36 8.53 15.18 -10.35
N PHE A 37 8.88 14.20 -11.17
CA PHE A 37 8.23 12.90 -11.20
C PHE A 37 9.25 11.80 -11.52
N ASN A 38 9.58 10.94 -10.55
CA ASN A 38 10.67 9.98 -10.69
C ASN A 38 10.31 8.79 -11.60
N GLN A 39 11.34 8.05 -12.03
CA GLN A 39 11.17 6.90 -12.94
C GLN A 39 10.27 5.78 -12.37
N ASN A 40 10.31 5.53 -11.07
CA ASN A 40 9.42 4.53 -10.48
C ASN A 40 7.96 4.96 -10.48
N MET A 41 7.67 6.26 -10.37
CA MET A 41 6.32 6.80 -10.50
C MET A 41 5.82 6.73 -11.95
N VAL A 42 6.71 6.88 -12.94
CA VAL A 42 6.41 6.66 -14.37
C VAL A 42 5.94 5.22 -14.59
N LYS A 43 6.76 4.24 -14.18
CA LYS A 43 6.45 2.80 -14.28
C LYS A 43 5.17 2.42 -13.52
N MET A 44 5.00 2.94 -12.31
CA MET A 44 3.83 2.65 -11.47
C MET A 44 2.55 3.26 -12.05
N SER A 45 2.63 4.45 -12.65
CA SER A 45 1.46 5.12 -13.25
C SER A 45 1.12 4.60 -14.64
N GLY A 46 2.00 3.79 -15.25
CA GLY A 46 1.83 3.28 -16.61
C GLY A 46 1.89 4.40 -17.65
N VAL A 47 2.70 5.43 -17.40
CA VAL A 47 2.92 6.55 -18.32
C VAL A 47 4.25 6.36 -19.03
N GLU A 48 4.40 6.91 -20.23
CA GLU A 48 5.61 6.71 -21.04
C GLU A 48 6.79 7.56 -20.57
N ASP A 49 6.52 8.79 -20.12
CA ASP A 49 7.53 9.77 -19.76
C ASP A 49 7.01 10.69 -18.65
N ALA A 50 7.86 11.00 -17.68
CA ALA A 50 7.64 12.00 -16.65
C ALA A 50 7.31 13.39 -17.23
N LYS A 51 7.90 13.77 -18.38
CA LYS A 51 7.66 15.07 -19.04
C LYS A 51 6.21 15.29 -19.45
N LYS A 52 5.44 14.22 -19.66
CA LYS A 52 4.00 14.34 -19.94
C LYS A 52 3.21 14.76 -18.71
N ILE A 53 3.77 14.55 -17.51
CA ILE A 53 3.12 14.74 -16.20
C ILE A 53 3.64 16.00 -15.50
N GLU A 54 4.94 16.28 -15.60
CA GLU A 54 5.53 17.51 -15.09
C GLU A 54 4.84 18.74 -15.70
N GLY A 55 4.56 19.74 -14.87
CA GLY A 55 3.78 20.92 -15.24
C GLY A 55 2.25 20.76 -15.11
N GLN A 56 1.72 19.54 -14.97
CA GLN A 56 0.28 19.35 -14.71
C GLN A 56 -0.08 19.69 -13.27
N ASN A 57 -1.35 20.07 -13.05
CA ASN A 57 -1.88 20.35 -11.72
C ASN A 57 -2.54 19.10 -11.11
N VAL A 58 -2.07 18.67 -9.94
CA VAL A 58 -2.64 17.52 -9.22
C VAL A 58 -4.11 17.71 -8.81
N PHE A 59 -4.58 18.94 -8.66
CA PHE A 59 -5.98 19.23 -8.32
C PHE A 59 -6.94 19.00 -9.48
N GLU A 60 -6.41 18.93 -10.70
CA GLU A 60 -7.19 18.65 -11.91
C GLU A 60 -7.24 17.15 -12.23
N VAL A 61 -6.44 16.33 -11.54
CA VAL A 61 -6.37 14.88 -11.76
C VAL A 61 -7.64 14.18 -11.23
N PRO A 62 -8.50 13.61 -12.10
CA PRO A 62 -9.79 13.08 -11.66
C PRO A 62 -9.67 11.89 -10.70
N SER A 63 -8.66 11.04 -10.87
CA SER A 63 -8.41 9.91 -9.97
C SER A 63 -8.06 10.37 -8.56
N TYR A 64 -7.32 11.48 -8.41
CA TYR A 64 -6.96 12.00 -7.09
C TYR A 64 -8.19 12.52 -6.34
N LYS A 65 -9.14 13.12 -7.05
CA LYS A 65 -10.45 13.50 -6.49
C LYS A 65 -11.26 12.27 -6.10
N LYS A 66 -11.37 11.29 -7.01
CA LYS A 66 -12.16 10.06 -6.80
C LYS A 66 -11.71 9.28 -5.55
N TYR A 67 -10.41 9.19 -5.33
CA TYR A 67 -9.84 8.43 -4.20
C TYR A 67 -9.55 9.30 -2.96
N GLY A 68 -10.05 10.54 -2.90
CA GLY A 68 -9.95 11.41 -1.73
C GLY A 68 -8.55 11.98 -1.44
N LEU A 69 -7.60 11.85 -2.38
CA LEU A 69 -6.22 12.29 -2.17
C LEU A 69 -6.10 13.82 -2.07
N LEU A 70 -6.99 14.56 -2.74
CA LEU A 70 -6.90 16.02 -2.81
C LEU A 70 -6.92 16.70 -1.44
N ASP A 71 -7.74 16.20 -0.51
CA ASP A 71 -7.84 16.81 0.83
C ASP A 71 -6.57 16.59 1.65
N PHE A 72 -5.94 15.43 1.48
CA PHE A 72 -4.64 15.15 2.11
C PHE A 72 -3.52 15.98 1.49
N ILE A 73 -3.50 16.14 0.17
CA ILE A 73 -2.55 17.01 -0.53
C ILE A 73 -2.69 18.45 -0.02
N LYS A 74 -3.93 18.98 0.10
CA LYS A 74 -4.19 20.31 0.68
C LYS A 74 -3.69 20.42 2.12
N ARG A 75 -3.91 19.40 2.96
CA ARG A 75 -3.37 19.35 4.34
C ARG A 75 -1.85 19.35 4.36
N GLY A 76 -1.22 18.61 3.44
CA GLY A 76 0.23 18.60 3.22
C GLY A 76 0.77 19.98 2.89
N LEU A 77 0.16 20.66 1.92
CA LEU A 77 0.50 22.04 1.57
C LEU A 77 0.21 23.03 2.70
N GLY A 78 -0.72 22.72 3.61
CA GLY A 78 -0.93 23.43 4.87
C GLY A 78 0.08 23.09 5.98
N GLY A 79 1.14 22.33 5.67
CA GLY A 79 2.25 22.04 6.59
C GLY A 79 2.07 20.81 7.46
N LYS A 80 1.04 20.00 7.24
CA LYS A 80 0.80 18.76 8.01
C LYS A 80 1.13 17.55 7.16
N SER A 81 2.15 16.79 7.56
CA SER A 81 2.45 15.51 6.92
C SER A 81 1.28 14.54 7.02
N PHE A 82 1.17 13.65 6.04
CA PHE A 82 0.13 12.63 6.03
C PHE A 82 0.65 11.28 5.53
N ARG A 83 -0.09 10.23 5.89
CA ARG A 83 0.08 8.88 5.37
C ARG A 83 -1.28 8.28 5.08
N LEU A 84 -1.42 7.67 3.90
CA LEU A 84 -2.58 6.88 3.50
C LEU A 84 -2.10 5.48 3.14
N LYS A 85 -2.84 4.45 3.54
CA LYS A 85 -2.46 3.06 3.30
C LYS A 85 -3.50 2.33 2.47
N GLY A 86 -3.05 1.43 1.60
CA GLY A 86 -3.87 0.47 0.90
C GLY A 86 -4.93 1.09 -0.01
N ILE A 87 -4.67 2.27 -0.57
CA ILE A 87 -5.60 2.92 -1.48
C ILE A 87 -5.64 2.14 -2.79
N GLN A 88 -6.77 1.53 -3.12
CA GLN A 88 -7.00 0.94 -4.44
C GLN A 88 -7.06 2.07 -5.46
N TYR A 89 -6.10 2.08 -6.38
CA TYR A 89 -5.88 3.18 -7.29
C TYR A 89 -5.78 2.68 -8.72
N ILE A 90 -6.59 3.28 -9.59
CA ILE A 90 -6.54 3.08 -11.03
C ILE A 90 -5.99 4.35 -11.66
N SER A 91 -4.85 4.22 -12.36
CA SER A 91 -4.23 5.34 -13.07
C SER A 91 -5.18 5.90 -14.13
N HIS A 92 -5.41 7.21 -14.13
CA HIS A 92 -6.28 7.85 -15.12
C HIS A 92 -5.69 7.79 -16.54
N ILE A 93 -4.36 7.75 -16.65
CA ILE A 93 -3.61 7.69 -17.91
C ILE A 93 -3.34 6.23 -18.30
N GLY A 94 -2.46 5.55 -17.55
CA GLY A 94 -2.01 4.21 -17.89
C GLY A 94 -3.00 3.08 -17.58
N LYS A 95 -4.17 3.39 -16.99
CA LYS A 95 -5.23 2.43 -16.61
C LYS A 95 -4.81 1.26 -15.71
N ARG A 96 -3.56 1.23 -15.26
CA ARG A 96 -3.04 0.23 -14.32
C ARG A 96 -3.72 0.37 -12.97
N GLU A 97 -4.24 -0.76 -12.49
CA GLU A 97 -4.75 -0.93 -11.15
C GLU A 97 -3.63 -1.36 -10.19
N SER A 98 -3.66 -0.83 -8.97
CA SER A 98 -2.67 -1.11 -7.93
C SER A 98 -3.20 -0.67 -6.56
N TYR A 99 -2.72 -1.31 -5.49
CA TYR A 99 -2.84 -0.78 -4.14
C TYR A 99 -1.65 0.11 -3.83
N ARG A 100 -1.90 1.29 -3.27
CA ARG A 100 -0.84 2.29 -3.02
C ARG A 100 -0.89 2.84 -1.61
N ASP A 101 0.29 2.93 -0.99
CA ASP A 101 0.51 3.74 0.20
C ASP A 101 1.06 5.10 -0.25
N TYR A 102 0.48 6.18 0.25
CA TYR A 102 0.91 7.56 -0.04
C TYR A 102 1.45 8.22 1.21
N TYR A 103 2.55 8.96 1.05
CA TYR A 103 3.16 9.78 2.09
C TYR A 103 3.31 11.20 1.54
N GLY A 104 2.84 12.19 2.29
CA GLY A 104 3.04 13.60 1.95
C GLY A 104 3.90 14.28 3.00
N ILE A 105 5.02 14.86 2.57
CA ILE A 105 6.03 15.50 3.41
C ILE A 105 6.17 16.96 2.98
N PRO A 106 5.66 17.92 3.78
CA PRO A 106 5.76 19.33 3.46
C PRO A 106 7.23 19.78 3.50
N ILE A 107 7.66 20.51 2.47
CA ILE A 107 8.99 21.11 2.41
C ILE A 107 8.82 22.60 2.65
N LYS A 108 9.49 23.08 3.69
CA LYS A 108 9.45 24.48 4.12
C LYS A 108 10.64 25.25 3.56
N SER A 109 10.44 26.53 3.28
CA SER A 109 11.53 27.47 3.04
C SER A 109 12.28 27.78 4.33
N GLU A 110 13.39 28.52 4.23
CA GLU A 110 14.11 29.04 5.40
C GLU A 110 13.21 29.93 6.29
N GLY A 111 12.22 30.60 5.71
CA GLY A 111 11.24 31.40 6.43
C GLY A 111 10.16 30.59 7.17
N GLY A 112 10.16 29.26 7.05
CA GLY A 112 9.20 28.37 7.71
C GLY A 112 7.88 28.15 6.95
N GLU A 113 7.69 28.84 5.83
CA GLU A 113 6.53 28.70 4.95
C GLU A 113 6.63 27.45 4.08
N VAL A 114 5.51 26.75 3.85
CA VAL A 114 5.48 25.56 3.00
C VAL A 114 5.52 25.98 1.53
N GLU A 115 6.57 25.62 0.81
CA GLU A 115 6.70 25.94 -0.61
C GLU A 115 6.35 24.77 -1.52
N LYS A 116 6.62 23.55 -1.05
CA LYS A 116 6.50 22.32 -1.84
C LYS A 116 5.97 21.19 -0.97
N LEU A 117 5.49 20.14 -1.63
CA LEU A 117 5.14 18.88 -1.00
C LEU A 117 5.84 17.75 -1.73
N LEU A 118 6.65 16.97 -1.01
CA LEU A 118 7.17 15.70 -1.51
C LEU A 118 6.13 14.62 -1.25
N CYS A 119 5.71 13.96 -2.32
CA CYS A 119 4.81 12.83 -2.28
C CYS A 119 5.59 11.56 -2.62
N ILE A 120 5.58 10.59 -1.71
CA ILE A 120 6.14 9.26 -1.92
C ILE A 120 4.98 8.28 -2.05
N VAL A 121 5.08 7.38 -3.02
CA VAL A 121 4.07 6.39 -3.35
C VAL A 121 4.72 5.01 -3.39
N GLU A 122 4.22 4.10 -2.58
CA GLU A 122 4.65 2.71 -2.55
C GLU A 122 3.56 1.85 -3.20
N ASP A 123 3.93 1.05 -4.21
CA ASP A 123 3.03 0.04 -4.77
C ASP A 123 3.04 -1.17 -3.84
N VAL A 124 1.93 -1.39 -3.14
CA VAL A 124 1.78 -2.45 -2.14
C VAL A 124 0.90 -3.59 -2.67
N THR A 125 0.64 -3.61 -3.98
CA THR A 125 -0.27 -4.58 -4.62
C THR A 125 0.14 -6.02 -4.32
N GLN A 126 1.42 -6.35 -4.54
CA GLN A 126 1.92 -7.71 -4.31
C GLN A 126 1.78 -8.11 -2.85
N ARG A 127 2.10 -7.21 -1.92
CA ARG A 127 1.95 -7.45 -0.48
C ARG A 127 0.49 -7.72 -0.12
N LYS A 128 -0.43 -6.90 -0.63
CA LYS A 128 -1.88 -7.03 -0.45
C LYS A 128 -2.42 -8.36 -0.97
N ILE A 129 -2.00 -8.79 -2.17
CA ILE A 129 -2.40 -10.07 -2.75
C ILE A 129 -1.90 -11.24 -1.90
N LEU A 130 -0.63 -11.19 -1.45
CA LEU A 130 -0.06 -12.25 -0.61
C LEU A 130 -0.76 -12.31 0.76
N GLU A 131 -1.06 -11.16 1.37
CA GLU A 131 -1.83 -11.08 2.62
C GLU A 131 -3.22 -11.71 2.45
N GLU A 132 -3.94 -11.38 1.36
CA GLU A 132 -5.26 -11.93 1.06
C GLU A 132 -5.21 -13.45 0.80
N GLN A 133 -4.16 -13.95 0.14
CA GLN A 133 -3.93 -15.39 -0.05
C GLN A 133 -3.70 -16.13 1.27
N VAL A 134 -2.87 -15.57 2.15
CA VAL A 134 -2.60 -16.16 3.47
C VAL A 134 -3.88 -16.22 4.31
N VAL A 135 -4.70 -15.16 4.29
CA VAL A 135 -5.97 -15.13 5.01
C VAL A 135 -6.92 -16.21 4.48
N ALA A 136 -7.05 -16.35 3.15
CA ALA A 136 -7.89 -17.37 2.55
C ALA A 136 -7.44 -18.80 2.92
N GLU A 137 -6.14 -19.07 2.92
CA GLU A 137 -5.60 -20.37 3.35
C GLU A 137 -5.87 -20.68 4.82
N ILE A 138 -5.80 -19.68 5.70
CA ILE A 138 -6.12 -19.85 7.12
C ILE A 138 -7.60 -20.22 7.28
N GLU A 139 -8.50 -19.51 6.61
CA GLU A 139 -9.94 -19.79 6.66
C GLU A 139 -10.28 -21.20 6.14
N GLU A 140 -9.60 -21.66 5.09
CA GLU A 140 -9.76 -23.02 4.57
C GLU A 140 -9.30 -24.07 5.57
N LYS A 141 -8.11 -23.89 6.16
CA LYS A 141 -7.57 -24.80 7.18
C LYS A 141 -8.46 -24.85 8.42
N GLU A 142 -9.02 -23.71 8.85
CA GLU A 142 -9.95 -23.66 9.98
C GLU A 142 -11.24 -24.44 9.71
N LYS A 143 -11.79 -24.36 8.49
CA LYS A 143 -12.95 -25.17 8.09
C LYS A 143 -12.64 -26.66 8.15
N ILE A 144 -11.51 -27.08 7.60
CA ILE A 144 -11.06 -28.48 7.63
C ILE A 144 -10.88 -28.97 9.07
N ILE A 145 -10.20 -28.19 9.93
CA ILE A 145 -10.01 -28.54 11.35
C ILE A 145 -11.36 -28.70 12.06
N LYS A 146 -12.32 -27.81 11.79
CA LYS A 146 -13.66 -27.88 12.38
C LYS A 146 -14.41 -29.15 11.96
N GLU A 147 -14.29 -29.58 10.71
CA GLU A 147 -14.88 -30.83 10.23
C GLU A 147 -14.21 -32.07 10.84
N ILE A 148 -12.86 -32.07 10.93
CA ILE A 148 -12.12 -33.15 11.58
C ILE A 148 -12.53 -33.28 13.05
N ARG A 149 -12.59 -32.16 13.80
CA ARG A 149 -13.04 -32.16 15.20
C ARG A 149 -14.41 -32.80 15.37
N LYS A 150 -15.40 -32.39 14.56
CA LYS A 150 -16.74 -32.99 14.58
C LYS A 150 -16.73 -34.50 14.36
N ARG A 151 -15.91 -35.01 13.43
CA ARG A 151 -15.80 -36.46 13.17
C ARG A 151 -15.16 -37.18 14.35
N VAL A 152 -14.09 -36.61 14.91
CA VAL A 152 -13.42 -37.15 16.09
C VAL A 152 -14.38 -37.22 17.28
N ASP A 153 -15.17 -36.18 17.52
CA ASP A 153 -16.16 -36.17 18.61
C ASP A 153 -17.19 -37.30 18.43
N VAL A 154 -17.74 -37.46 17.22
CA VAL A 154 -18.68 -38.55 16.88
C VAL A 154 -18.04 -39.94 17.07
N ASP A 155 -16.79 -40.12 16.65
CA ASP A 155 -16.10 -41.41 16.78
C ASP A 155 -15.75 -41.72 18.24
N MET A 156 -15.39 -40.70 19.04
CA MET A 156 -15.16 -40.83 20.48
C MET A 156 -16.44 -41.21 21.24
N GLU A 157 -17.59 -40.63 20.89
CA GLU A 157 -18.89 -41.02 21.45
C GLU A 157 -19.20 -42.50 21.19
N LYS A 158 -19.02 -42.96 19.95
CA LYS A 158 -19.21 -44.39 19.59
C LYS A 158 -18.27 -45.32 20.35
N ILE A 159 -16.99 -44.94 20.50
CA ILE A 159 -16.02 -45.75 21.25
C ILE A 159 -16.45 -45.87 22.72
N ASN A 160 -16.88 -44.77 23.35
CA ASN A 160 -17.35 -44.77 24.73
C ASN A 160 -18.61 -45.62 24.92
N GLU A 161 -19.53 -45.59 23.96
CA GLU A 161 -20.73 -46.44 23.97
C GLU A 161 -20.35 -47.94 23.95
N VAL A 162 -19.47 -48.35 23.03
CA VAL A 162 -18.99 -49.75 22.92
C VAL A 162 -18.27 -50.21 24.20
N LEU A 163 -17.40 -49.36 24.76
CA LEU A 163 -16.69 -49.66 26.01
C LEU A 163 -17.66 -49.84 27.19
N THR A 164 -18.71 -49.02 27.27
CA THR A 164 -19.72 -49.10 28.33
C THR A 164 -20.52 -50.39 28.23
N ASN A 165 -20.99 -50.73 27.03
CA ASN A 165 -21.72 -51.97 26.77
C ASN A 165 -20.87 -53.21 27.12
N THR A 166 -19.61 -53.23 26.71
CA THR A 166 -18.70 -54.37 26.96
C THR A 166 -18.44 -54.59 28.46
N LYS A 167 -18.33 -53.51 29.25
CA LYS A 167 -18.20 -53.61 30.72
C LYS A 167 -19.48 -54.16 31.38
N GLY A 168 -20.66 -53.79 30.90
CA GLY A 168 -21.94 -54.34 31.37
C GLY A 168 -22.03 -55.86 31.15
N PHE A 169 -21.68 -56.34 29.96
CA PHE A 169 -21.65 -57.78 29.66
C PHE A 169 -20.67 -58.59 30.52
N LEU A 170 -19.55 -57.99 30.95
CA LEU A 170 -18.57 -58.64 31.82
C LEU A 170 -19.00 -58.67 33.30
N THR A 171 -19.91 -57.78 33.71
CA THR A 171 -20.41 -57.72 35.09
C THR A 171 -21.64 -58.61 35.31
N GLU A 172 -22.45 -58.87 34.29
CA GLU A 172 -23.60 -59.80 34.36
C GLU A 172 -23.21 -61.29 34.30
N LYS A 173 -21.97 -61.62 33.92
CA LYS A 173 -21.46 -63.01 33.83
C LYS A 173 -20.80 -63.54 35.12
N LYS A 174 -20.93 -62.84 36.25
CA LYS A 174 -20.50 -63.30 37.58
C LYS A 174 -21.70 -63.51 38.47
#